data_AF-A0A929GZT4-F1
#
_entry.id   AF-A0A929GZT4-F1
#
_cell.length_a   1.000
_cell.length_b   1.000
_cell.length_c   1.000
_cell.angle_alpha   90.00
_cell.angle_beta   90.00
_cell.angle_gamma   90.00
#
_symmetry.space_group_name_H-M   'P 1'
#
loop_
_entity.id
_entity.type
_entity.pdbx_description
1 polymer ?
#
loop_
_entity_poly.entity_id
_entity_poly.type
_entity_poly.pdbx_seq_one_letter_code
_entity_poly.pdbx_strand_id
1 'polypeptide(L)'
;MTFVNLSDTLAHFRVGRSGGKRRGKKRAGHDGEPRDYLSVEEAGQRVEPPVTRQAVHQWIKRGVNGTQLDAFRVGRAYLISLSSLETFCKATGRKLKG
;
A
#
# COMPACT_ATOMS: atom_id res chain seq x y z
N MET A 1 37.28 7.23 -30.68
CA MET A 1 36.05 6.42 -30.57
C MET A 1 36.32 5.32 -29.56
N THR A 2 35.86 5.49 -28.33
CA THR A 2 36.12 4.54 -27.23
C THR A 2 34.86 4.46 -26.38
N PHE A 3 34.21 3.29 -26.43
CA PHE A 3 33.00 2.97 -25.68
C PHE A 3 33.35 2.82 -24.19
N VAL A 4 32.69 3.59 -23.32
CA VAL A 4 32.79 3.40 -21.87
C VAL A 4 31.46 2.87 -21.38
N ASN A 5 31.51 1.64 -20.88
CA ASN A 5 30.41 0.76 -20.51
C ASN A 5 29.74 1.26 -19.21
N LEU A 6 28.43 1.52 -19.27
CA LEU A 6 27.61 2.13 -18.22
C LEU A 6 27.09 1.13 -17.16
N SER A 7 27.81 0.03 -16.92
CA SER A 7 27.30 -1.09 -16.09
C SER A 7 27.86 -1.15 -14.66
N ASP A 8 28.67 -0.17 -14.22
CA ASP A 8 29.40 -0.25 -12.96
C ASP A 8 29.18 0.99 -12.07
N THR A 9 27.96 1.18 -11.52
CA THR A 9 27.75 2.24 -10.50
C THR A 9 26.53 2.04 -9.58
N LEU A 10 26.12 0.81 -9.29
CA LEU A 10 25.04 0.58 -8.31
C LEU A 10 25.32 -0.58 -7.33
N ALA A 11 26.58 -0.88 -7.08
CA ALA A 11 26.97 -1.67 -5.93
C ALA A 11 27.52 -0.72 -4.85
N HIS A 12 27.02 -0.88 -3.62
CA HIS A 12 27.57 -0.32 -2.38
C HIS A 12 27.01 0.99 -1.81
N PHE A 13 25.72 1.28 -2.02
CA PHE A 13 24.96 1.93 -0.95
C PHE A 13 24.82 0.94 0.23
N ARG A 14 25.88 0.90 1.05
CA ARG A 14 25.96 0.24 2.35
C ARG A 14 24.97 0.92 3.31
N VAL A 15 23.81 0.31 3.53
CA VAL A 15 22.93 0.71 4.64
C VAL A 15 23.43 0.04 5.92
N GLY A 16 24.19 0.79 6.70
CA GLY A 16 24.58 0.43 8.04
C GLY A 16 23.39 0.47 9.01
N ARG A 17 23.27 -0.61 9.80
CA ARG A 17 23.10 -0.62 11.26
C ARG A 17 22.08 0.35 11.87
N SER A 18 20.92 -0.20 12.24
CA SER A 18 20.11 0.22 13.40
C SER A 18 19.32 -1.03 13.81
N GLY A 19 19.68 -1.71 14.89
CA GLY A 19 19.30 -1.28 16.24
C GLY A 19 18.13 -2.17 16.68
N GLY A 20 18.37 -3.04 17.65
CA GLY A 20 17.42 -4.07 18.05
C GLY A 20 16.07 -3.53 18.51
N LYS A 21 15.01 -4.29 18.17
CA LYS A 21 13.88 -4.59 19.04
C LYS A 21 13.11 -5.76 18.41
N ARG A 22 13.55 -6.98 18.73
CA ARG A 22 12.63 -8.11 18.84
C ARG A 22 11.72 -7.84 20.03
N ARG A 23 10.68 -7.02 19.84
CA ARG A 23 9.57 -6.91 20.79
C ARG A 23 8.26 -6.78 20.02
N GLY A 24 7.56 -7.91 19.99
CA GLY A 24 6.11 -7.96 20.18
C GLY A 24 5.25 -7.35 19.07
N LYS A 25 4.82 -8.19 18.13
CA LYS A 25 3.43 -8.11 17.66
C LYS A 25 2.87 -9.48 17.22
N LYS A 26 2.92 -10.46 18.15
CA LYS A 26 1.71 -11.24 18.38
C LYS A 26 0.75 -10.32 19.13
N ARG A 27 -0.06 -9.60 18.37
CA ARG A 27 -1.42 -9.23 18.80
C ARG A 27 -2.34 -9.73 17.69
N ALA A 28 -2.39 -11.07 17.60
CA ALA A 28 -3.64 -11.74 17.32
C ALA A 28 -4.59 -11.29 18.43
N GLY A 29 -5.65 -10.59 18.06
CA GLY A 29 -6.51 -9.88 19.00
C GLY A 29 -7.51 -9.04 18.24
N HIS A 30 -8.37 -9.71 17.48
CA HIS A 30 -9.81 -9.56 17.57
C HIS A 30 -10.46 -10.56 16.61
N ASP A 31 -11.02 -11.61 17.20
CA ASP A 31 -12.03 -12.44 16.57
C ASP A 31 -13.24 -11.59 16.17
N GLY A 32 -13.75 -11.81 14.96
CA GLY A 32 -15.17 -11.56 14.62
C GLY A 32 -15.56 -10.19 14.04
N GLU A 33 -14.85 -9.10 14.32
CA GLU A 33 -15.22 -7.78 13.78
C GLU A 33 -14.43 -7.45 12.50
N PRO A 34 -15.09 -7.11 11.38
CA PRO A 34 -14.38 -6.66 10.20
C PRO A 34 -13.59 -5.41 10.58
N ARG A 35 -12.25 -5.46 10.49
CA ARG A 35 -11.44 -4.26 10.68
C ARG A 35 -11.96 -3.17 9.75
N ASP A 36 -12.52 -2.11 10.33
CA ASP A 36 -13.07 -0.98 9.58
C ASP A 36 -12.03 -0.31 8.69
N TYR A 37 -10.75 -0.43 9.08
CA TYR A 37 -9.63 0.20 8.40
C TYR A 37 -8.60 -0.82 7.92
N LEU A 38 -8.19 -0.64 6.67
CA LEU A 38 -7.19 -1.42 5.97
C LEU A 38 -5.92 -0.60 5.77
N SER A 39 -4.77 -1.24 5.87
CA SER A 39 -3.54 -0.69 5.32
C SER A 39 -3.58 -0.64 3.80
N VAL A 40 -2.68 0.14 3.20
CA VAL A 40 -2.54 0.24 1.73
C VAL A 40 -2.30 -1.14 1.07
N GLU A 41 -1.58 -2.03 1.75
CA GLU A 41 -1.29 -3.39 1.26
C GLU A 41 -2.52 -4.29 1.35
N GLU A 42 -3.23 -4.28 2.48
CA GLU A 42 -4.47 -5.04 2.67
C GLU A 42 -5.56 -4.58 1.68
N ALA A 43 -5.70 -3.27 1.46
CA ALA A 43 -6.63 -2.73 0.48
C ALA A 43 -6.31 -3.21 -0.95
N GLY A 44 -5.03 -3.27 -1.32
CA GLY A 44 -4.63 -3.75 -2.64
C GLY A 44 -4.90 -5.23 -2.88
N GLN A 45 -4.81 -6.05 -1.82
CA GLN A 45 -5.12 -7.48 -1.86
C GLN A 45 -6.62 -7.77 -1.92
N ARG A 46 -7.46 -6.85 -1.44
CA ARG A 46 -8.92 -6.99 -1.48
C ARG A 46 -9.53 -6.63 -2.83
N VAL A 47 -8.78 -6.06 -3.76
CA VAL A 47 -9.30 -5.71 -5.10
C VAL A 47 -9.04 -6.87 -6.08
N GLU A 48 -9.96 -7.08 -7.02
CA GLU A 48 -9.80 -8.03 -8.13
C GLU A 48 -9.70 -7.30 -9.48
N PRO A 49 -8.61 -7.51 -10.25
CA PRO A 49 -7.40 -8.24 -9.86
C PRO A 49 -6.61 -7.53 -8.73
N PRO A 50 -5.80 -8.28 -7.94
CA PRO A 50 -4.99 -7.69 -6.88
C PRO A 50 -4.07 -6.60 -7.42
N VAL A 51 -3.97 -5.49 -6.69
CA VAL A 51 -3.14 -4.35 -7.08
C VAL A 51 -1.99 -4.14 -6.13
N THR A 52 -0.93 -3.54 -6.65
CA THR A 52 0.26 -3.23 -5.84
C THR A 52 -0.04 -2.10 -4.87
N ARG A 53 0.70 -2.09 -3.75
CA ARG A 53 0.71 -0.98 -2.78
C ARG A 53 0.93 0.38 -3.45
N GLN A 54 1.79 0.43 -4.48
CA GLN A 54 2.08 1.67 -5.21
C GLN A 54 0.86 2.17 -5.97
N ALA A 55 0.10 1.27 -6.61
CA ALA A 55 -1.13 1.63 -7.32
C ALA A 55 -2.16 2.25 -6.36
N VAL A 56 -2.37 1.63 -5.19
CA VAL A 56 -3.28 2.17 -4.16
C VAL A 56 -2.80 3.54 -3.67
N HIS A 57 -1.49 3.74 -3.48
CA HIS A 57 -0.94 5.07 -3.18
C HIS A 57 -1.22 6.10 -4.27
N GLN A 58 -1.21 5.70 -5.56
CA GLN A 58 -1.57 6.61 -6.64
C GLN A 58 -3.07 6.92 -6.64
N TRP A 59 -3.93 5.98 -6.27
CA TRP A 59 -5.38 6.25 -6.13
C TRP A 59 -5.67 7.26 -5.02
N ILE A 60 -4.93 7.17 -3.91
CA ILE A 60 -5.04 8.15 -2.82
C ILE A 60 -4.50 9.52 -3.26
N LYS A 61 -3.42 9.58 -4.04
CA LYS A 61 -2.76 10.85 -4.37
C LYS A 61 -3.30 11.55 -5.61
N ARG A 62 -3.70 10.80 -6.62
CA ARG A 62 -4.05 11.28 -7.96
C ARG A 62 -5.45 10.87 -8.39
N GLY A 63 -6.03 9.86 -7.74
CA GLY A 63 -7.27 9.26 -8.17
C GLY A 63 -7.16 8.46 -9.48
N VAL A 64 -8.30 7.93 -9.91
CA VAL A 64 -8.51 7.19 -11.17
C VAL A 64 -9.83 7.64 -11.74
N ASN A 65 -9.88 8.01 -13.02
CA ASN A 65 -11.10 8.45 -13.71
C ASN A 65 -11.86 9.56 -12.95
N GLY A 66 -11.12 10.51 -12.36
CA GLY A 66 -11.72 11.60 -11.56
C GLY A 66 -12.23 11.22 -10.18
N THR A 67 -12.12 9.95 -9.78
CA THR A 67 -12.46 9.48 -8.42
C THR A 67 -11.19 9.29 -7.60
N GLN A 68 -11.12 9.87 -6.41
CA GLN A 68 -9.99 9.72 -5.48
C GLN A 68 -10.33 8.71 -4.39
N LEU A 69 -9.33 7.91 -3.95
CA LEU A 69 -9.53 6.99 -2.83
C LEU A 69 -9.33 7.74 -1.51
N ASP A 70 -10.39 7.83 -0.73
CA ASP A 70 -10.33 8.42 0.61
C ASP A 70 -9.51 7.56 1.57
N ALA A 71 -8.57 8.21 2.26
CA ALA A 71 -7.70 7.57 3.24
C ALA A 71 -7.26 8.54 4.33
N PHE A 72 -7.12 8.04 5.55
CA PHE A 72 -6.58 8.76 6.70
C PHE A 72 -5.07 8.61 6.76
N ARG A 73 -4.36 9.73 6.87
CA ARG A 73 -2.90 9.72 7.04
C ARG A 73 -2.53 9.61 8.52
N VAL A 74 -1.83 8.54 8.88
CA VAL A 74 -1.30 8.31 10.23
C VAL A 74 0.22 8.29 10.16
N GLY A 75 0.83 9.45 10.42
CA GLY A 75 2.27 9.68 10.27
C GLY A 75 2.74 9.49 8.81
N ARG A 76 3.44 8.39 8.55
CA ARG A 76 3.94 8.01 7.21
C ARG A 76 3.07 6.98 6.49
N ALA A 77 2.04 6.45 7.13
CA ALA A 77 1.15 5.45 6.57
C ALA A 77 -0.21 6.05 6.20
N TYR A 78 -0.96 5.34 5.34
CA TYR A 78 -2.38 5.60 5.09
C TYR A 78 -3.21 4.42 5.58
N LEU A 79 -4.38 4.74 6.14
CA LEU A 79 -5.43 3.81 6.50
C LEU A 79 -6.67 4.11 5.66
N ILE A 80 -7.26 3.08 5.08
CA ILE A 80 -8.40 3.18 4.16
C ILE A 80 -9.58 2.47 4.81
N SER A 81 -10.70 3.16 4.97
CA SER A 81 -11.93 2.51 5.44
C SER A 81 -12.44 1.54 4.37
N LEU A 82 -12.97 0.38 4.80
CA LEU A 82 -13.53 -0.61 3.88
C LEU A 82 -14.65 -0.01 3.02
N SER A 83 -15.54 0.77 3.62
CA SER A 83 -16.62 1.50 2.93
C SER A 83 -16.13 2.49 1.87
N SER A 84 -15.00 3.17 2.13
CA SER A 84 -14.37 4.07 1.16
C SER A 84 -13.76 3.29 -0.01
N LEU A 85 -13.14 2.15 0.28
CA LEU A 85 -12.61 1.26 -0.75
C LEU A 85 -13.74 0.67 -1.61
N GLU A 86 -14.86 0.26 -1.02
CA GLU A 86 -16.06 -0.21 -1.71
C GLU A 86 -16.63 0.85 -2.64
N THR A 87 -16.80 2.07 -2.14
CA THR A 87 -17.32 3.20 -2.92
C THR A 87 -16.39 3.52 -4.09
N PHE A 88 -15.08 3.56 -3.84
CA PHE A 88 -14.07 3.79 -4.86
C PHE A 88 -14.07 2.69 -5.93
N CYS A 89 -14.12 1.42 -5.52
CA CYS A 89 -14.16 0.29 -6.45
C CYS A 89 -15.42 0.31 -7.30
N LYS A 90 -16.59 0.60 -6.71
CA LYS A 90 -17.85 0.77 -7.44
C LYS A 90 -17.78 1.90 -8.47
N ALA A 91 -17.20 3.05 -8.11
CA ALA A 91 -17.04 4.20 -9.00
C ALA A 91 -16.02 3.96 -10.13
N THR A 92 -14.98 3.17 -9.86
CA THR A 92 -13.91 2.89 -10.84
C THR A 92 -14.10 1.60 -11.62
N GLY A 93 -15.21 0.88 -11.39
CA GLY A 93 -15.52 -0.39 -12.06
C GLY A 93 -14.66 -1.57 -11.61
N ARG A 94 -14.03 -1.49 -10.43
CA ARG A 94 -13.22 -2.56 -9.84
C ARG A 94 -14.07 -3.43 -8.93
N LYS A 95 -13.77 -4.73 -8.87
CA LYS A 95 -14.42 -5.67 -7.97
C LYS A 95 -13.64 -5.78 -6.67
N LEU A 96 -14.36 -5.93 -5.56
CA LEU A 96 -13.77 -6.32 -4.29
C LEU A 96 -13.94 -7.82 -4.08
N LYS A 97 -12.92 -8.41 -3.49
CA LYS A 97 -12.90 -9.78 -3.01
C LYS A 97 -13.75 -9.83 -1.73
N GLY A 98 -14.91 -10.49 -1.84
CA GLY A 98 -15.82 -10.76 -0.73
C GLY A 98 -15.29 -11.84 0.22
#